data_AF-A0A2T2RX47-F1
#
_entry.id   AF-A0A2T2RX47-F1
#
_cell.length_a   1.000
_cell.length_b   1.000
_cell.length_c   1.000
_cell.angle_alpha   90.00
_cell.angle_beta   90.00
_cell.angle_gamma   90.00
#
_symmetry.space_group_name_H-M   'P 1'
#
loop_
_entity.id
_entity.type
_entity.pdbx_description
1 polymer ?
#
loop_
_entity_poly.entity_id
_entity_poly.type
_entity_poly.pdbx_seq_one_letter_code
_entity_poly.pdbx_strand_id
1 'polypeptide(L)'
;EITGFFTNTTDQFMGTRSITDTHISTITDTIILLQYVEIRGEMSRAVNLFKMRGSWHDKSIREYSINEEGPQIKNSFRGYEGIIGGSPTRIASDEKNKLSRIVQGVRGKSTEE
;
A
#
# COMPACT_ATOMS: atom_id res chain seq x y z
N GLU A 1 -5.43 13.18 30.85
CA GLU A 1 -5.00 13.38 29.45
C GLU A 1 -6.18 13.11 28.53
N ILE A 2 -6.36 13.88 27.45
CA ILE A 2 -7.49 13.73 26.51
C ILE A 2 -6.92 13.36 25.14
N THR A 3 -7.32 12.22 24.58
CA THR A 3 -6.94 11.81 23.22
C THR A 3 -7.83 12.52 22.20
N GLY A 4 -7.22 13.29 21.29
CA GLY A 4 -7.93 13.97 20.20
C GLY A 4 -7.83 13.22 18.89
N PHE A 5 -8.94 13.14 18.14
CA PHE A 5 -8.99 12.62 16.78
C PHE A 5 -9.47 13.74 15.84
N PHE A 6 -8.68 14.03 14.81
CA PHE A 6 -8.96 15.10 13.85
C PHE A 6 -9.07 14.51 12.45
N THR A 7 -10.03 14.98 11.68
CA THR A 7 -10.23 14.59 10.28
C THR A 7 -9.89 15.76 9.38
N ASN A 8 -9.14 15.48 8.31
CA ASN A 8 -8.89 16.44 7.24
C ASN A 8 -9.17 15.74 5.91
N THR A 9 -9.90 16.43 5.03
CA THR A 9 -10.18 15.97 3.67
C THR A 9 -9.29 16.75 2.72
N THR A 10 -8.52 16.06 1.89
CA THR A 10 -7.66 16.67 0.87
C THR A 10 -8.49 17.11 -0.34
N ASP A 11 -8.13 18.24 -0.96
CA ASP A 11 -8.87 18.77 -2.13
C ASP A 11 -8.65 17.92 -3.40
N GLN A 12 -7.55 17.15 -3.44
CA GLN A 12 -7.25 16.18 -4.50
C GLN A 12 -7.47 14.75 -4.02
N PHE A 13 -8.16 13.95 -4.85
CA PHE A 13 -8.63 12.61 -4.49
C PHE A 13 -7.67 11.46 -4.90
N MET A 14 -6.75 11.71 -5.85
CA MET A 14 -5.71 10.78 -6.31
C MET A 14 -4.39 11.51 -6.50
N GLY A 15 -3.28 10.86 -6.13
CA GLY A 15 -1.94 11.44 -6.28
C GLY A 15 -1.64 12.57 -5.29
N THR A 16 -1.96 12.35 -4.02
CA THR A 16 -1.76 13.31 -2.93
C THR A 16 -0.29 13.74 -2.84
N ARG A 17 0.02 14.97 -3.28
CA ARG A 17 1.37 15.57 -3.17
C ARG A 17 1.69 16.08 -1.77
N SER A 18 0.66 16.28 -0.92
CA SER A 18 0.81 16.75 0.45
C SER A 18 -0.18 16.06 1.38
N ILE A 19 0.31 15.51 2.49
CA ILE A 19 -0.48 14.77 3.51
C ILE A 19 -1.54 15.68 4.16
N THR A 20 -1.22 16.96 4.31
CA THR A 20 -2.14 17.99 4.79
C THR A 20 -1.84 19.25 4.01
N ASP A 21 -2.82 19.80 3.29
CA ASP A 21 -2.66 21.07 2.56
C ASP A 21 -2.33 22.24 3.53
N THR A 22 -2.62 22.07 4.82
CA THR A 22 -2.42 23.07 5.89
C THR A 22 -1.25 22.77 6.86
N HIS A 23 -0.29 21.89 6.52
CA HIS A 23 0.90 21.59 7.37
C HIS A 23 0.60 21.09 8.82
N ILE A 24 -0.62 20.64 9.11
CA ILE A 24 -1.07 20.13 10.43
C ILE A 24 -0.29 18.88 10.86
N SER A 25 0.28 18.14 9.90
CA SER A 25 1.12 16.94 10.12
C SER A 25 2.33 17.14 11.04
N THR A 26 2.78 18.39 11.22
CA THR A 26 3.92 18.73 12.10
C THR A 26 3.56 18.58 13.58
N ILE A 27 2.34 19.00 13.94
CA ILE A 27 1.82 19.05 15.31
C ILE A 27 1.26 17.69 15.74
N THR A 28 0.77 16.87 14.81
CA THR A 28 0.18 15.56 15.13
C THR A 28 1.22 14.47 15.37
N ASP A 29 0.99 13.65 16.39
CA ASP A 29 1.85 12.51 16.73
C ASP A 29 1.61 11.28 15.86
N THR A 30 0.34 11.06 15.50
CA THR A 30 -0.10 9.95 14.65
C THR A 30 -0.82 10.47 13.43
N ILE A 31 -0.50 9.90 12.26
CA ILE A 31 -1.14 10.23 10.99
C ILE A 31 -1.62 8.92 10.36
N ILE A 32 -2.94 8.82 10.18
CA ILE A 32 -3.58 7.75 9.40
C ILE A 32 -3.94 8.32 8.04
N LEU A 33 -3.40 7.73 6.98
CA LEU A 33 -3.67 8.12 5.61
C LEU A 33 -4.68 7.15 4.99
N LEU A 34 -5.74 7.69 4.40
CA LEU A 34 -6.71 6.97 3.60
C LEU A 34 -6.61 7.47 2.16
N GLN A 35 -6.50 6.57 1.20
CA GLN A 35 -6.37 6.94 -0.22
C GLN A 35 -7.12 5.97 -1.12
N TYR A 36 -7.53 6.45 -2.28
CA TYR A 36 -8.07 5.62 -3.36
C TYR A 36 -6.94 5.08 -4.23
N VAL A 37 -7.13 3.85 -4.68
CA VAL A 37 -6.19 3.15 -5.57
C VAL A 37 -7.00 2.48 -6.66
N GLU A 38 -6.70 2.82 -7.91
CA GLU A 38 -7.35 2.18 -9.07
C GLU A 38 -6.63 0.89 -9.42
N ILE A 39 -7.32 -0.24 -9.34
CA ILE A 39 -6.77 -1.55 -9.70
C ILE A 39 -7.74 -2.24 -10.65
N ARG A 40 -7.26 -2.54 -11.86
CA ARG A 40 -8.05 -3.25 -12.90
C ARG A 40 -9.40 -2.57 -13.21
N GLY A 41 -9.44 -1.23 -13.20
CA GLY A 41 -10.66 -0.46 -13.45
C GLY A 41 -11.61 -0.37 -12.25
N GLU A 42 -11.22 -0.88 -11.08
CA GLU A 42 -11.99 -0.76 -9.85
C GLU A 42 -11.30 0.18 -8.85
N MET A 43 -12.10 1.04 -8.22
CA MET A 43 -11.64 1.92 -7.15
C MET A 43 -11.58 1.15 -5.83
N SER A 44 -10.37 0.78 -5.43
CA SER A 44 -10.08 0.19 -4.12
C SER A 44 -9.70 1.27 -3.12
N ARG A 45 -9.83 0.96 -1.82
CA ARG A 45 -9.41 1.86 -0.73
C ARG A 45 -8.19 1.31 -0.02
N ALA A 46 -7.29 2.19 0.35
CA ALA A 46 -6.05 1.86 1.05
C ALA A 46 -5.90 2.67 2.32
N VAL A 47 -5.37 2.04 3.37
CA VAL A 47 -5.04 2.63 4.65
C VAL A 47 -3.57 2.42 4.99
N ASN A 48 -2.94 3.45 5.56
CA ASN A 48 -1.57 3.37 6.04
C ASN A 48 -1.39 4.22 7.31
N LEU A 49 -0.60 3.70 8.26
CA LEU A 49 -0.06 4.49 9.35
C LEU A 49 1.17 5.21 8.83
N PHE A 50 1.01 6.49 8.47
CA PHE A 50 2.07 7.25 7.82
C PHE A 50 3.14 7.68 8.83
N LYS A 51 2.70 7.98 10.06
CA LYS A 51 3.56 8.45 11.15
C LYS A 51 2.96 8.03 12.47
N MET A 52 3.82 7.64 13.40
CA MET A 52 3.48 7.45 14.81
C MET A 52 4.72 7.81 15.64
N ARG A 53 4.59 8.74 16.59
CA ARG A 53 5.64 9.05 17.56
C ARG A 53 5.51 8.13 18.78
N GLY A 54 6.63 7.69 19.33
CA GLY A 54 6.66 6.90 20.58
C GLY A 54 6.27 5.43 20.45
N SER A 55 6.01 4.91 19.24
CA SER A 55 5.73 3.50 19.00
C SER A 55 6.18 3.05 17.61
N TRP A 56 6.44 1.76 17.47
CA TRP A 56 6.51 1.12 16.16
C TRP A 56 5.11 1.09 15.51
N HIS A 57 5.07 1.21 14.18
CA HIS A 57 3.84 1.08 13.39
C HIS A 57 4.11 0.32 12.09
N ASP A 58 3.06 -0.29 11.55
CA ASP A 58 3.12 -1.00 10.27
C ASP A 58 3.34 0.00 9.11
N LYS A 59 4.39 -0.25 8.33
CA LYS A 59 4.76 0.56 7.16
C LYS A 59 4.04 0.13 5.88
N SER A 60 3.26 -0.95 5.94
CA SER A 60 2.55 -1.49 4.79
C SER A 60 1.36 -0.60 4.41
N ILE A 61 1.14 -0.43 3.11
CA ILE A 61 -0.12 0.13 2.60
C ILE A 61 -1.08 -1.04 2.43
N ARG A 62 -2.16 -1.05 3.21
CA ARG A 62 -3.13 -2.16 3.24
C ARG A 62 -4.42 -1.77 2.55
N GLU A 63 -4.99 -2.69 1.79
CA GLU A 63 -6.36 -2.54 1.28
C GLU A 63 -7.34 -2.60 2.45
N TYR A 64 -8.43 -1.84 2.39
CA TYR A 64 -9.56 -2.04 3.29
C TYR A 64 -10.88 -1.94 2.53
N SER A 65 -11.89 -2.65 3.03
CA SER A 65 -13.28 -2.55 2.57
C SER A 65 -14.18 -2.07 3.71
N ILE A 66 -15.33 -1.49 3.37
CA ILE A 66 -16.35 -1.11 4.35
C ILE A 66 -17.59 -1.94 4.01
N ASN A 67 -18.05 -2.74 4.97
CA ASN A 67 -19.30 -3.52 4.86
C ASN A 67 -20.26 -3.09 6.00
N GLU A 68 -21.36 -3.83 6.18
CA GLU A 68 -22.36 -3.58 7.23
C GLU A 68 -21.77 -3.66 8.66
N GLU A 69 -20.66 -4.39 8.83
CA GLU A 69 -19.96 -4.56 10.12
C GLU A 69 -18.88 -3.48 10.34
N GLY A 70 -18.64 -2.62 9.34
CA GLY A 70 -17.66 -1.54 9.39
C GLY A 70 -16.39 -1.79 8.56
N PRO A 71 -15.25 -1.15 8.91
CA PRO A 71 -14.02 -1.24 8.13
C PRO A 71 -13.27 -2.55 8.38
N GLN A 72 -12.94 -3.26 7.30
CA GLN A 72 -12.18 -4.51 7.30
C GLN A 72 -10.82 -4.30 6.61
N ILE A 73 -9.73 -4.38 7.38
CA ILE A 73 -8.36 -4.24 6.86
C ILE A 73 -7.88 -5.57 6.30
N LYS A 74 -7.45 -5.56 5.04
CA LYS A 74 -6.98 -6.73 4.30
C LYS A 74 -5.45 -6.73 4.14
N ASN A 75 -4.98 -7.41 3.11
CA ASN A 75 -3.57 -7.53 2.78
C ASN A 75 -3.02 -6.26 2.12
N SER A 76 -1.69 -6.15 2.13
CA SER A 76 -0.97 -5.12 1.38
C SER A 76 -1.01 -5.36 -0.12
N PHE A 77 -0.90 -4.29 -0.91
CA PHE A 77 -0.81 -4.34 -2.38
C PHE A 77 0.55 -4.88 -2.88
N ARG A 78 0.83 -6.17 -2.64
CA ARG A 78 2.06 -6.81 -3.12
C ARG A 78 2.02 -6.99 -4.63
N GLY A 79 3.15 -6.74 -5.29
CA GLY A 79 3.27 -6.85 -6.75
C GLY A 79 2.72 -5.64 -7.52
N TYR A 80 2.49 -4.52 -6.83
CA TYR A 80 2.12 -3.25 -7.43
C TYR A 80 3.12 -2.16 -7.01
N GLU A 81 3.43 -1.27 -7.95
CA GLU A 81 4.27 -0.10 -7.75
C GLU A 81 3.46 1.17 -8.02
N GLY A 82 3.81 2.29 -7.37
CA GLY A 82 3.10 3.56 -7.57
C GLY A 82 1.76 3.68 -6.83
N ILE A 83 1.54 2.90 -5.77
CA ILE A 83 0.29 2.92 -4.98
C ILE A 83 -0.03 4.31 -4.41
N ILE A 84 0.97 5.06 -3.95
CA ILE A 84 0.80 6.43 -3.43
C ILE A 84 0.33 7.40 -4.53
N GLY A 85 0.66 7.11 -5.80
CA GLY A 85 0.20 7.89 -6.94
C GLY A 85 -1.27 7.68 -7.30
N GLY A 86 -1.94 6.69 -6.71
CA GLY A 86 -3.35 6.36 -6.99
C GLY A 86 -3.56 5.43 -8.19
N SER A 87 -2.68 5.44 -9.19
CA SER A 87 -2.75 4.56 -10.37
C SER A 87 -1.55 3.63 -10.44
N PRO A 88 -1.56 2.51 -9.69
CA PRO A 88 -0.42 1.61 -9.62
C PRO A 88 -0.22 0.78 -10.88
N THR A 89 1.05 0.46 -11.15
CA THR A 89 1.44 -0.49 -12.20
C THR A 89 1.74 -1.86 -11.60
N ARG A 90 1.25 -2.93 -12.25
CA ARG A 90 1.53 -4.30 -11.81
C ARG A 90 2.95 -4.69 -12.21
N ILE A 91 3.74 -5.10 -11.23
CA ILE A 91 5.08 -5.62 -11.47
C ILE A 91 4.95 -7.11 -11.75
N ALA A 92 5.46 -7.57 -12.89
CA ALA A 92 5.51 -8.98 -13.21
C ALA A 92 6.55 -9.66 -12.31
N SER A 93 6.10 -10.35 -11.26
CA SER A 93 6.94 -11.16 -10.36
C SER A 93 7.38 -12.48 -10.99
N ASP A 94 7.87 -12.42 -12.24
CA ASP A 94 8.21 -13.61 -13.02
C ASP A 94 9.72 -13.90 -13.08
N GLU A 95 10.58 -13.02 -12.56
CA GLU A 95 12.04 -13.25 -12.66
C GLU A 95 12.52 -14.41 -11.79
N LYS A 96 12.11 -14.50 -10.52
CA LYS A 96 12.50 -15.62 -9.64
C LYS A 96 11.95 -16.97 -10.13
N ASN A 97 10.74 -16.97 -10.69
CA ASN A 97 10.12 -18.18 -11.24
C ASN A 97 10.69 -18.55 -12.63
N LYS A 98 11.04 -17.58 -13.47
CA LYS A 98 11.80 -17.85 -14.71
C LYS A 98 13.19 -18.38 -14.41
N LEU A 99 13.91 -17.75 -13.49
CA LEU A 99 15.27 -18.17 -13.12
C LEU A 99 15.29 -19.57 -12.52
N SER A 100 14.33 -19.91 -11.65
CA SER A 100 14.23 -21.28 -11.10
C SER A 100 13.89 -22.33 -12.16
N ARG A 101 13.02 -22.00 -13.13
CA ARG A 101 12.73 -22.86 -14.29
C ARG A 101 13.95 -23.07 -15.19
N ILE A 102 14.71 -22.01 -15.47
CA ILE A 102 15.92 -22.09 -16.29
C ILE A 102 16.97 -22.96 -15.58
N VAL A 103 17.19 -22.74 -14.27
CA VAL A 103 18.15 -23.54 -13.48
C VAL A 103 17.75 -25.02 -13.42
N GLN A 104 16.46 -25.33 -13.25
CA GLN A 104 15.98 -26.72 -13.31
C GLN A 104 16.17 -27.34 -14.71
N GLY A 105 15.91 -26.58 -15.78
CA GLY A 105 16.08 -27.05 -17.15
C GLY A 105 17.54 -27.35 -17.52
N VAL A 106 18.49 -26.58 -16.99
CA VAL A 106 19.93 -26.81 -17.19
C VAL A 106 20.40 -28.05 -16.41
N ARG A 107 19.92 -28.24 -15.18
CA ARG A 107 20.30 -29.37 -14.32
C ARG A 107 19.74 -30.72 -14.82
N GLY A 108 18.61 -30.70 -15.54
CA GLY A 108 18.06 -31.89 -16.20
C GLY A 108 18.92 -32.38 -17.37
N LYS A 109 19.50 -31.46 -18.15
CA LYS A 109 20.32 -31.81 -19.33
C LYS A 109 21.70 -32.38 -18.98
N SER A 110 22.26 -32.07 -17.82
CA SER A 110 23.58 -32.56 -17.40
C SER A 110 23.58 -34.01 -16.89
N THR A 111 22.45 -34.70 -16.90
CA THR A 111 22.32 -36.09 -16.40
C THR A 111 22.08 -37.11 -17.51
N GLU A 112 21.98 -36.67 -18.76
CA GLU A 112 21.72 -37.51 -19.96
C GLU A 112 22.95 -37.67 -20.88
N GLU A 113 24.15 -37.23 -20.46
CA GLU A 113 25.43 -37.54 -21.12
C GLU A 113 26.28 -38.52 -20.30
#